data_AF-A0A447QJ30-F1
#
_entry.id   AF-A0A447QJ30-F1
#
_cell.length_a   1.000
_cell.length_b   1.000
_cell.length_c   1.000
_cell.angle_alpha   90.00
_cell.angle_beta   90.00
_cell.angle_gamma   90.00
#
_symmetry.space_group_name_H-M   'P 1'
#
loop_
_entity.id
_entity.type
_entity.pdbx_description
1 polymer ?
#
loop_
_entity_poly.entity_id
_entity_poly.type
_entity_poly.pdbx_seq_one_letter_code
_entity_poly.pdbx_strand_id
1 'polypeptide(L)'
;MKITGQQRSLKRSWISANRNWRSYMPAPVIYGFNIEILTMSLPESSDVCVETLLKNAMRNTCSSVYIVSAGTSRRNKNAITITSFTSVSISPPIILFCVNKKSRFSELIMNHDRFSINFIHNEQIGIAQLCSGSDTAIKFKSGNWKYKEGVPYLSDANNVLFCSKFPWKNKGLIFWSVGK
;
A
#
# COMPACT_ATOMS: atom_id res chain seq x y z
N MET A 1 29.51 -30.15 30.75
CA MET A 1 30.17 -28.98 30.13
C MET A 1 29.88 -29.04 28.62
N LYS A 2 29.24 -27.99 28.05
CA LYS A 2 28.79 -27.78 26.64
C LYS A 2 27.71 -28.78 26.14
N ILE A 3 26.43 -28.44 25.95
CA ILE A 3 25.70 -27.37 25.24
C ILE A 3 25.65 -27.56 23.70
N THR A 4 24.41 -27.67 23.19
CA THR A 4 23.88 -27.38 21.84
C THR A 4 24.26 -28.29 20.65
N GLY A 5 23.39 -28.56 19.68
CA GLY A 5 22.11 -27.91 19.37
C GLY A 5 21.22 -28.75 18.48
N GLN A 6 20.00 -28.99 18.96
CA GLN A 6 18.86 -29.37 18.15
C GLN A 6 18.52 -28.16 17.26
N GLN A 7 18.82 -28.23 15.97
CA GLN A 7 18.30 -27.28 14.99
C GLN A 7 16.78 -27.50 14.87
N ARG A 8 16.01 -26.80 15.71
CA ARG A 8 14.59 -26.55 15.48
C ARG A 8 14.48 -25.66 14.24
N SER A 9 14.23 -26.31 13.10
CA SER A 9 13.70 -25.66 11.90
C SER A 9 12.37 -24.99 12.26
N LEU A 10 12.43 -23.69 12.58
CA LEU A 10 11.25 -22.83 12.68
C LEU A 10 10.66 -22.68 11.27
N LYS A 11 9.78 -23.60 10.89
CA LYS A 11 8.76 -23.37 9.86
C LYS A 11 7.93 -22.18 10.34
N ARG A 12 8.33 -20.95 9.98
CA ARG A 12 7.44 -19.79 10.01
C ARG A 12 6.41 -20.05 8.92
N SER A 13 5.35 -20.76 9.28
CA SER A 13 4.18 -20.95 8.45
C SER A 13 3.55 -19.58 8.23
N TRP A 14 3.86 -18.96 7.10
CA TRP A 14 3.09 -17.83 6.62
C TRP A 14 1.64 -18.29 6.53
N ILE A 15 0.74 -17.66 7.29
CA ILE A 15 -0.68 -17.73 6.99
C ILE A 15 -0.89 -16.82 5.78
N SER A 16 -0.52 -17.32 4.61
CA SER A 16 -1.03 -16.78 3.35
C SER A 16 -2.46 -17.26 3.29
N ALA A 17 -3.40 -16.34 3.15
CA ALA A 17 -4.76 -16.75 2.93
C ALA A 17 -4.80 -17.62 1.65
N ASN A 18 -5.28 -18.85 1.85
CA ASN A 18 -5.10 -20.01 0.98
C ASN A 18 -5.55 -19.70 -0.44
N ARG A 19 -4.69 -19.82 -1.49
CA ARG A 19 -4.95 -19.50 -2.92
C ARG A 19 -6.40 -19.73 -3.39
N ASN A 20 -7.06 -20.78 -2.91
CA ASN A 20 -8.44 -21.12 -3.23
C ASN A 20 -9.48 -20.03 -2.82
N TRP A 21 -9.23 -19.22 -1.79
CA TRP A 21 -10.10 -18.10 -1.34
C TRP A 21 -10.31 -16.98 -2.37
N ARG A 22 -9.41 -16.85 -3.34
CA ARG A 22 -9.42 -15.80 -4.37
C ARG A 22 -9.96 -16.31 -5.70
N SER A 23 -10.36 -17.57 -5.80
CA SER A 23 -10.77 -18.16 -7.09
C SER A 23 -12.14 -17.67 -7.56
N TYR A 24 -12.98 -17.16 -6.64
CA TYR A 24 -14.32 -16.70 -6.95
C TYR A 24 -14.70 -15.50 -6.09
N MET A 25 -14.67 -14.31 -6.69
CA MET A 25 -15.20 -13.07 -6.11
C MET A 25 -16.19 -12.46 -7.13
N PRO A 26 -17.50 -12.73 -7.03
CA PRO A 26 -18.49 -12.09 -7.89
C PRO A 26 -18.42 -10.56 -7.70
N ALA A 27 -18.81 -9.78 -8.71
CA ALA A 27 -18.76 -8.31 -8.67
C ALA A 27 -19.40 -7.77 -7.37
N PRO A 28 -18.61 -7.32 -6.38
CA PRO A 28 -19.15 -7.07 -5.05
C PRO A 28 -19.81 -5.69 -4.99
N VAL A 29 -20.94 -5.61 -4.30
CA VAL A 29 -21.41 -4.34 -3.71
C VAL A 29 -20.54 -4.10 -2.48
N ILE A 30 -19.62 -3.15 -2.56
CA ILE A 30 -18.62 -2.92 -1.50
C ILE A 30 -19.12 -1.79 -0.59
N TYR A 31 -19.34 -2.11 0.68
CA TYR A 31 -19.50 -1.11 1.72
C TYR A 31 -18.13 -0.85 2.37
N GLY A 32 -17.62 0.37 2.22
CA GLY A 32 -16.44 0.83 2.96
C GLY A 32 -16.88 1.61 4.19
N PHE A 33 -16.36 1.22 5.36
CA PHE A 33 -16.63 1.93 6.62
C PHE A 33 -15.33 2.51 7.17
N ASN A 34 -15.39 3.76 7.61
CA ASN A 34 -14.39 4.28 8.54
C ASN A 34 -14.74 3.74 9.93
N ILE A 35 -13.81 3.06 10.57
CA ILE A 35 -14.00 2.45 11.89
C ILE A 35 -13.11 3.21 12.88
N GLU A 36 -13.75 3.85 13.85
CA GLU A 36 -13.06 4.50 14.96
C GLU A 36 -12.72 3.47 16.04
N ILE A 37 -11.50 3.55 16.57
CA ILE A 37 -11.07 2.69 17.67
C ILE A 37 -11.40 3.42 18.97
N LEU A 38 -12.35 2.87 19.72
CA LEU A 38 -12.79 3.44 20.99
C LEU A 38 -11.85 3.06 22.15
N THR A 39 -11.25 1.88 22.11
CA THR A 39 -10.33 1.38 23.15
C THR A 39 -9.41 0.29 22.60
N MET A 40 -8.28 0.03 23.27
CA MET A 40 -7.38 -1.09 23.01
C MET A 40 -7.03 -1.75 24.35
N SER A 41 -7.24 -3.07 24.46
CA SER A 41 -6.78 -3.82 25.63
C SER A 41 -5.27 -4.04 25.53
N LEU A 42 -4.51 -3.36 26.39
CA LEU A 42 -3.15 -3.78 26.71
C LEU A 42 -3.15 -4.50 28.06
N PRO A 43 -2.27 -5.49 28.25
CA PRO A 43 -1.91 -5.92 29.59
C PRO A 43 -1.18 -4.74 30.28
N GLU A 44 -1.84 -4.12 31.26
CA GLU A 44 -1.26 -3.22 32.28
C GLU A 44 -0.60 -1.90 31.83
N SER A 45 -1.30 -1.04 31.07
CA SER A 45 -0.97 0.40 31.11
C SER A 45 -2.22 1.27 30.95
N SER A 46 -2.67 1.88 32.05
CA SER A 46 -3.90 2.71 32.09
C SER A 46 -3.74 4.11 31.46
N ASP A 47 -2.50 4.56 31.20
CA ASP A 47 -2.23 5.99 30.94
C ASP A 47 -1.78 6.29 29.49
N VAL A 48 -1.81 5.31 28.58
CA VAL A 48 -1.34 5.49 27.20
C VAL A 48 -2.50 5.77 26.25
N CYS A 49 -2.43 6.89 25.53
CA CYS A 49 -3.42 7.26 24.52
C CYS A 49 -3.56 6.18 23.41
N VAL A 50 -4.80 5.87 23.02
CA VAL A 50 -5.17 4.89 21.97
C VAL A 50 -4.41 5.12 20.66
N GLU A 51 -4.14 6.37 20.29
CA GLU A 51 -3.40 6.70 19.06
C GLU A 51 -1.95 6.21 19.08
N THR A 52 -1.30 6.29 20.24
CA THR A 52 0.05 5.77 20.45
C THR A 52 0.05 4.24 20.39
N LEU A 53 -0.97 3.62 20.99
CA LEU A 53 -1.14 2.16 20.98
C LEU A 53 -1.36 1.64 19.56
N LEU A 54 -2.23 2.29 18.79
CA LEU A 54 -2.49 1.95 17.40
C LEU A 54 -1.22 2.08 16.54
N LYS A 55 -0.48 3.19 16.68
CA LYS A 55 0.78 3.39 15.95
C LYS A 55 1.80 2.28 16.24
N ASN A 56 1.92 1.87 17.50
CA ASN A 56 2.83 0.79 17.90
C ASN A 56 2.37 -0.56 17.37
N ALA A 57 1.07 -0.88 17.48
CA ALA A 57 0.50 -2.11 16.92
C ALA A 57 0.76 -2.19 15.41
N MET A 58 0.46 -1.12 14.67
CA MET A 58 0.67 -1.08 13.22
C MET A 58 2.14 -1.17 12.81
N ARG A 59 3.07 -0.63 13.60
CA ARG A 59 4.52 -0.76 13.35
C ARG A 59 5.00 -2.21 13.45
N ASN A 60 4.36 -3.00 14.30
CA ASN A 60 4.72 -4.40 14.54
C ASN A 60 3.92 -5.38 13.65
N THR A 61 3.00 -4.89 12.83
CA THR A 61 2.21 -5.71 11.89
C THR A 61 2.96 -5.93 10.59
N CYS A 62 3.14 -7.20 10.20
CA CYS A 62 3.67 -7.55 8.88
C CYS A 62 2.73 -7.07 7.77
N SER A 63 3.23 -6.21 6.87
CA SER A 63 2.49 -5.72 5.69
C SER A 63 3.35 -5.83 4.44
N SER A 64 2.71 -6.11 3.30
CA SER A 64 3.39 -5.97 2.01
C SER A 64 3.58 -4.50 1.67
N VAL A 65 4.68 -4.20 0.97
CA VAL A 65 5.04 -2.84 0.57
C VAL A 65 4.89 -2.71 -0.94
N TYR A 66 4.31 -1.60 -1.38
CA TYR A 66 4.10 -1.29 -2.79
C TYR A 66 4.53 0.14 -3.07
N ILE A 67 4.88 0.44 -4.31
CA ILE A 67 5.13 1.81 -4.77
C ILE A 67 4.05 2.18 -5.78
N VAL A 68 3.31 3.25 -5.49
CA VAL A 68 2.38 3.86 -6.45
C VAL A 68 3.09 5.01 -7.15
N SER A 69 2.99 5.06 -8.47
CA SER A 69 3.62 6.09 -9.29
C SER A 69 2.65 6.63 -10.33
N ALA A 70 2.67 7.94 -10.53
CA ALA A 70 1.75 8.64 -11.44
C ALA A 70 2.44 9.85 -12.09
N GLY A 71 1.79 10.39 -13.11
CA GLY A 71 2.20 11.59 -13.84
C GLY A 71 2.87 11.30 -15.17
N THR A 72 2.69 12.19 -16.15
CA THR A 72 3.01 11.94 -17.57
C THR A 72 4.22 12.70 -18.10
N SER A 73 4.80 13.62 -17.32
CA SER A 73 5.91 14.48 -17.77
C SER A 73 7.10 14.46 -16.82
N ARG A 74 8.28 14.85 -17.31
CA ARG A 74 9.49 14.94 -16.48
C ARG A 74 9.30 15.79 -15.22
N ARG A 75 8.46 16.84 -15.30
CA ARG A 75 8.22 17.82 -14.22
C ARG A 75 6.97 17.52 -13.39
N ASN A 76 6.01 16.77 -13.92
CA ASN A 76 4.76 16.45 -13.23
C ASN A 76 4.61 14.95 -13.02
N LYS A 77 5.45 14.40 -12.13
CA LYS A 77 5.42 13.00 -11.71
C LYS A 77 5.78 12.86 -10.24
N ASN A 78 5.31 11.81 -9.60
CA ASN A 78 5.69 11.46 -8.23
C ASN A 78 5.49 9.96 -8.00
N ALA A 79 6.14 9.44 -6.97
CA ALA A 79 5.95 8.07 -6.49
C ALA A 79 5.91 8.06 -4.96
N ILE A 80 5.04 7.20 -4.40
CA ILE A 80 4.90 7.01 -2.96
C ILE A 80 4.93 5.55 -2.58
N THR A 81 5.51 5.28 -1.42
CA THR A 81 5.41 3.97 -0.78
C THR A 81 4.07 3.85 -0.05
N ILE A 82 3.38 2.74 -0.24
CA ILE A 82 2.13 2.42 0.46
C ILE A 82 2.17 1.01 1.04
N THR A 83 1.42 0.81 2.12
CA THR A 83 1.10 -0.50 2.69
C THR A 83 -0.40 -0.79 2.70
N SER A 84 -1.23 0.19 2.31
CA SER A 84 -2.70 0.16 2.34
C SER A 84 -3.35 -0.51 1.12
N PHE A 85 -2.59 -1.24 0.30
CA PHE A 85 -3.11 -1.89 -0.90
C PHE A 85 -4.01 -3.09 -0.54
N THR A 86 -5.20 -3.10 -1.12
CA THR A 86 -6.17 -4.19 -0.97
C THR A 86 -6.81 -4.54 -2.31
N SER A 87 -6.90 -5.84 -2.61
CA SER A 87 -7.68 -6.36 -3.74
C SER A 87 -9.16 -6.33 -3.38
N VAL A 88 -10.00 -5.77 -4.25
CA VAL A 88 -11.42 -5.56 -4.00
C VAL A 88 -12.29 -6.50 -4.83
N SER A 89 -11.98 -6.66 -6.13
CA SER A 89 -12.68 -7.59 -7.02
C SER A 89 -11.72 -8.12 -8.07
N ILE A 90 -11.95 -9.34 -8.53
CA ILE A 90 -11.18 -9.97 -9.61
C ILE A 90 -11.89 -9.78 -10.95
N SER A 91 -13.22 -9.79 -10.95
CA SER A 91 -14.05 -9.57 -12.13
C SER A 91 -15.20 -8.61 -11.80
N PRO A 92 -15.11 -7.32 -12.19
CA PRO A 92 -13.96 -6.68 -12.85
C PRO A 92 -12.76 -6.50 -11.91
N PRO A 93 -11.52 -6.37 -12.42
CA PRO A 93 -10.33 -6.19 -11.59
C PRO A 93 -10.35 -4.81 -10.90
N ILE A 94 -10.62 -4.80 -9.60
CA ILE A 94 -10.71 -3.57 -8.79
C ILE A 94 -9.77 -3.71 -7.58
N ILE A 95 -9.04 -2.64 -7.29
CA ILE A 95 -8.16 -2.50 -6.13
C ILE A 95 -8.51 -1.23 -5.36
N LEU A 96 -8.00 -1.12 -4.14
CA LEU A 96 -8.10 0.05 -3.27
C LEU A 96 -6.74 0.32 -2.62
N PHE A 97 -6.42 1.60 -2.43
CA PHE A 97 -5.36 2.05 -1.53
C PHE A 97 -5.70 3.42 -0.96
N CYS A 98 -5.07 3.77 0.17
CA CYS A 98 -5.28 5.05 0.84
C CYS A 98 -4.07 5.97 0.64
N VAL A 99 -4.35 7.25 0.39
CA VAL A 99 -3.33 8.32 0.27
C VAL A 99 -3.61 9.40 1.29
N ASN A 100 -2.57 9.93 1.93
CA ASN A 100 -2.70 11.09 2.79
C ASN A 100 -3.07 12.33 1.95
N LYS A 101 -4.22 12.95 2.25
CA LYS A 101 -4.76 14.15 1.58
C LYS A 101 -3.76 15.31 1.53
N LYS A 102 -2.91 15.45 2.54
CA LYS A 102 -1.87 16.51 2.62
C LYS A 102 -0.60 16.19 1.81
N SER A 103 -0.50 15.01 1.22
CA SER A 103 0.68 14.64 0.43
C SER A 103 0.65 15.28 -0.96
N ARG A 104 1.81 15.66 -1.48
CA ARG A 104 1.97 16.11 -2.88
C ARG A 104 1.49 15.07 -3.89
N PHE A 105 1.54 13.78 -3.53
CA PHE A 105 1.01 12.71 -4.38
C PHE A 105 -0.52 12.74 -4.46
N SER A 106 -1.23 13.16 -3.40
CA SER A 106 -2.69 13.29 -3.41
C SER A 106 -3.17 14.24 -4.49
N GLU A 107 -2.55 15.41 -4.62
CA GLU A 107 -2.91 16.37 -5.67
C GLU A 107 -2.62 15.80 -7.07
N LEU A 108 -1.46 15.16 -7.23
CA LEU A 108 -1.07 14.54 -8.49
C LEU A 108 -2.06 13.45 -8.94
N ILE A 109 -2.42 12.54 -8.03
CA ILE A 109 -3.31 11.42 -8.34
C ILE A 109 -4.76 11.89 -8.51
N MET A 110 -5.18 13.00 -7.90
CA MET A 110 -6.49 13.58 -8.17
C MET A 110 -6.60 14.10 -9.61
N ASN A 111 -5.52 14.71 -10.12
CA ASN A 111 -5.47 15.32 -11.45
C ASN A 111 -5.10 14.34 -12.59
N HIS A 112 -4.71 13.10 -12.29
CA HIS A 112 -4.40 12.09 -13.29
C HIS A 112 -5.29 10.86 -13.12
N ASP A 113 -5.82 10.35 -14.21
CA ASP A 113 -6.63 9.12 -14.15
C ASP A 113 -5.77 7.87 -14.15
N ARG A 114 -4.57 7.93 -14.75
CA ARG A 114 -3.68 6.79 -14.92
C ARG A 114 -2.51 6.80 -13.95
N PHE A 115 -2.19 5.63 -13.41
CA PHE A 115 -1.08 5.40 -12.49
C PHE A 115 -0.65 3.94 -12.53
N SER A 116 0.48 3.61 -11.90
CA SER A 116 0.92 2.22 -11.74
C SER A 116 1.17 1.87 -10.28
N ILE A 117 0.98 0.58 -9.96
CA ILE A 117 1.32 -0.02 -8.67
C ILE A 117 2.42 -1.05 -8.89
N ASN A 118 3.54 -0.86 -8.22
CA ASN A 118 4.74 -1.65 -8.34
C ASN A 118 4.87 -2.55 -7.10
N PHE A 119 4.87 -3.86 -7.33
CA PHE A 119 5.02 -4.88 -6.29
C PHE A 119 6.52 -5.11 -6.11
N ILE A 120 7.09 -4.51 -5.08
CA ILE A 120 8.54 -4.51 -4.87
C ILE A 120 9.00 -5.75 -4.09
N HIS A 121 10.29 -6.08 -4.18
CA HIS A 121 10.93 -7.16 -3.41
C HIS A 121 11.96 -6.62 -2.41
N ASN A 122 12.53 -7.50 -1.58
CA ASN A 122 13.41 -7.13 -0.47
C ASN A 122 14.67 -6.38 -0.90
N GLU A 123 15.17 -6.58 -2.11
CA GLU A 123 16.35 -5.87 -2.61
C GLU A 123 16.04 -4.41 -2.98
N GLN A 124 14.75 -4.06 -3.09
CA GLN A 124 14.24 -2.73 -3.43
C GLN A 124 13.86 -1.90 -2.18
N ILE A 125 14.35 -2.27 -0.98
CA ILE A 125 14.13 -1.48 0.25
C ILE A 125 14.60 -0.02 0.08
N GLY A 126 15.73 0.20 -0.62
CA GLY A 126 16.26 1.54 -0.84
C GLY A 126 15.30 2.46 -1.60
N ILE A 127 14.72 1.98 -2.71
CA ILE A 127 13.74 2.77 -3.47
C ILE A 127 12.42 2.95 -2.69
N ALA A 128 12.03 1.98 -1.86
CA ALA A 128 10.88 2.11 -0.97
C ALA A 128 11.09 3.21 0.08
N GLN A 129 12.28 3.29 0.69
CA GLN A 129 12.61 4.35 1.64
C GLN A 129 12.60 5.73 0.96
N LEU A 130 13.17 5.84 -0.24
CA LEU A 130 13.14 7.08 -1.01
C LEU A 130 11.71 7.50 -1.37
N CYS A 131 10.86 6.56 -1.77
CA CYS A 131 9.47 6.85 -2.11
C CYS A 131 8.60 7.21 -0.89
N SER A 132 9.02 6.87 0.34
CA SER A 132 8.41 7.38 1.57
C SER A 132 8.79 8.83 1.88
N GLY A 133 9.86 9.35 1.26
CA GLY A 133 10.32 10.74 1.41
C GLY A 133 9.62 11.74 0.47
N SER A 134 10.01 13.01 0.56
CA SER A 134 9.42 14.11 -0.22
C SER A 134 10.18 14.43 -1.52
N ASP A 135 11.48 14.13 -1.60
CA ASP A 135 12.31 14.48 -2.76
C ASP A 135 11.96 13.61 -3.98
N THR A 136 11.25 14.21 -4.92
CA THR A 136 10.84 13.53 -6.15
C THR A 136 12.01 13.27 -7.09
N ALA A 137 12.98 14.18 -7.16
CA ALA A 137 14.08 14.05 -8.11
C ALA A 137 14.98 12.86 -7.75
N ILE A 138 15.27 12.67 -6.47
CA ILE A 138 16.07 11.54 -5.98
C ILE A 138 15.36 10.21 -6.27
N LYS A 139 14.05 10.10 -6.00
CA LYS A 139 13.26 8.88 -6.29
C LYS A 139 13.44 8.40 -7.73
N PHE A 140 13.33 9.31 -8.69
CA PHE A 140 13.40 9.00 -10.12
C PHE A 140 14.82 8.89 -10.67
N LYS A 141 15.86 9.26 -9.90
CA LYS A 141 17.26 9.02 -10.24
C LYS A 141 17.75 7.65 -9.75
N SER A 142 17.21 7.15 -8.64
CA SER A 142 17.72 5.95 -7.96
C SER A 142 17.00 4.65 -8.32
N GLY A 143 15.85 4.70 -8.98
CA GLY A 143 15.09 3.50 -9.39
C GLY A 143 15.22 3.19 -10.88
N ASN A 144 14.98 1.93 -11.25
CA ASN A 144 14.95 1.45 -12.64
C ASN A 144 13.64 1.83 -13.34
N TRP A 145 13.36 3.13 -13.38
CA TRP A 145 12.12 3.70 -13.89
C TRP A 145 12.04 3.64 -15.41
N LYS A 146 10.94 3.08 -15.91
CA LYS A 146 10.52 3.14 -17.32
C LYS A 146 9.14 3.78 -17.41
N TYR A 147 8.68 4.02 -18.63
CA TYR A 147 7.37 4.61 -18.90
C TYR A 147 6.58 3.69 -19.82
N LYS A 148 5.31 3.45 -19.49
CA LYS A 148 4.34 2.78 -20.37
C LYS A 148 3.14 3.69 -20.51
N GLU A 149 2.82 4.09 -21.75
CA GLU A 149 1.73 5.05 -22.03
C GLU A 149 1.81 6.32 -21.17
N GLY A 150 3.04 6.81 -20.95
CA GLY A 150 3.31 7.99 -20.12
C GLY A 150 3.31 7.73 -18.61
N VAL A 151 2.93 6.55 -18.13
CA VAL A 151 2.93 6.23 -16.69
C VAL A 151 4.28 5.67 -16.25
N PRO A 152 4.95 6.27 -15.25
CA PRO A 152 6.22 5.77 -14.74
C PRO A 152 6.03 4.49 -13.92
N TYR A 153 6.88 3.49 -14.13
CA TYR A 153 6.87 2.22 -13.38
C TYR A 153 8.30 1.71 -13.15
N LEU A 154 8.48 0.83 -12.16
CA LEU A 154 9.74 0.15 -11.87
C LEU A 154 9.84 -1.12 -12.71
N SER A 155 10.82 -1.16 -13.61
CA SER A 155 10.97 -2.27 -14.56
C SER A 155 11.55 -3.55 -13.96
N ASP A 156 12.08 -3.45 -12.76
CA ASP A 156 12.64 -4.51 -11.92
C ASP A 156 11.70 -4.92 -10.77
N ALA A 157 10.49 -4.36 -10.69
CA ALA A 157 9.49 -4.82 -9.73
C ALA A 157 8.98 -6.24 -10.08
N ASN A 158 8.57 -7.02 -9.07
CA ASN A 158 8.03 -8.37 -9.27
C ASN A 158 6.79 -8.37 -10.20
N ASN A 159 5.92 -7.40 -10.01
CA ASN A 159 4.72 -7.19 -10.82
C ASN A 159 4.38 -5.71 -10.90
N VAL A 160 3.76 -5.30 -12.01
CA VAL A 160 3.31 -3.92 -12.22
C VAL A 160 1.87 -3.93 -12.71
N LEU A 161 1.00 -3.26 -11.96
CA LEU A 161 -0.38 -3.00 -12.38
C LEU A 161 -0.45 -1.61 -12.99
N PHE A 162 -1.04 -1.49 -14.18
CA PHE A 162 -1.37 -0.21 -14.80
C PHE A 162 -2.87 0.04 -14.62
N CYS A 163 -3.22 1.11 -13.92
CA CYS A 163 -4.55 1.34 -13.41
C CYS A 163 -5.13 2.64 -13.93
N SER A 164 -6.46 2.67 -14.06
CA SER A 164 -7.25 3.89 -14.23
C SER A 164 -8.16 4.07 -13.02
N LYS A 165 -8.32 5.29 -12.52
CA LYS A 165 -9.42 5.61 -11.60
C LYS A 165 -10.75 5.59 -12.34
N PHE A 166 -11.80 5.22 -11.64
CA PHE A 166 -13.18 5.45 -12.07
C PHE A 166 -13.76 6.66 -11.34
N PRO A 167 -14.66 7.43 -11.96
CA PRO A 167 -15.31 8.55 -11.30
C PRO A 167 -16.09 8.09 -10.06
N TRP A 168 -15.93 8.83 -8.97
CA TRP A 168 -16.49 8.55 -7.64
C TRP A 168 -18.02 8.37 -7.62
N LYS A 169 -18.74 8.95 -8.59
CA LYS A 169 -20.21 9.07 -8.55
C LYS A 169 -20.99 7.77 -8.75
N ASN A 170 -20.41 6.64 -9.18
CA ASN A 170 -21.23 5.53 -9.72
C ASN A 170 -21.02 4.11 -9.16
N LYS A 171 -20.30 3.89 -8.06
CA LYS A 171 -20.24 2.54 -7.44
C LYS A 171 -20.00 2.59 -5.93
N GLY A 172 -21.05 2.83 -5.12
CA GLY A 172 -21.24 2.38 -3.72
C GLY A 172 -20.17 2.63 -2.64
N LEU A 173 -18.97 3.08 -3.00
CA LEU A 173 -17.82 3.28 -2.12
C LEU A 173 -17.93 4.67 -1.50
N ILE A 174 -18.65 4.74 -0.38
CA ILE A 174 -18.71 5.94 0.46
C ILE A 174 -17.36 6.08 1.18
N PHE A 175 -16.37 6.68 0.52
CA PHE A 175 -15.18 7.18 1.21
C PHE A 175 -15.48 8.58 1.72
N TRP A 176 -15.74 8.70 3.03
CA TRP A 176 -15.74 10.00 3.70
C TRP A 176 -14.28 10.37 4.01
N SER A 177 -13.81 11.50 3.47
CA SER A 177 -12.53 12.05 3.92
C SER A 177 -12.75 12.62 5.32
N VAL A 178 -12.15 12.01 6.34
CA VAL A 178 -12.09 12.63 7.66
C VAL A 178 -11.10 13.78 7.56
N GLY A 179 -11.61 14.99 7.37
CA GLY A 179 -10.89 16.24 7.57
C GLY A 179 -11.37 16.89 8.86
N LYS A 180 -10.44 17.23 9.74
CA LYS A 180 -10.57 18.48 10.51
C LYS A 180 -10.20 19.62 9.58
#